data_AF-A0A1B0C0Z2-F1
#
_entry.id   AF-A0A1B0C0Z2-F1
#
_cell.length_a   1.000
_cell.length_b   1.000
_cell.length_c   1.000
_cell.angle_alpha   90.00
_cell.angle_beta   90.00
_cell.angle_gamma   90.00
#
_symmetry.space_group_name_H-M   'P 1'
#
loop_
_entity.id
_entity.type
_entity.pdbx_description
1 polymer ?
#
loop_
_entity_poly.entity_id
_entity_poly.type
_entity_poly.pdbx_seq_one_letter_code
_entity_poly.pdbx_strand_id
1 'polypeptide(L)'
;VEEAKKRIEEERKRKREEVKRDFSLLCCSKEQFKSLEALVNNADERDAAYSIIHENETKEGEEKYKNITDKEQSLKQYFKEFKKVVENANVVLKVVDAGDPLGNRCSERAVRVAPGNKRFALILNKADLVLKENLSKWLKWTARSSYGV
;
A
#
# COMPACT_ATOMS: atom_id res chain seq x y z
N VAL A 1 -31.31 8.62 7.19
CA VAL A 1 -30.18 8.36 6.26
C VAL A 1 -28.92 7.92 7.03
N GLU A 2 -28.52 8.63 8.08
CA GLU A 2 -27.42 8.26 9.01
C GLU A 2 -27.54 6.84 9.58
N GLU A 3 -28.70 6.49 10.14
CA GLU A 3 -28.90 5.16 10.75
C GLU A 3 -28.89 4.01 9.74
N ALA A 4 -29.39 4.25 8.52
CA ALA A 4 -29.33 3.27 7.44
C ALA A 4 -27.88 3.00 7.01
N LYS A 5 -27.03 4.03 6.99
CA LYS A 5 -25.60 3.88 6.72
C LYS A 5 -24.89 3.08 7.82
N LYS A 6 -25.19 3.36 9.10
CA LYS A 6 -24.64 2.58 10.23
C LYS A 6 -25.02 1.10 10.18
N ARG A 7 -26.28 0.77 9.85
CA ARG A 7 -26.73 -0.63 9.73
C ARG A 7 -26.02 -1.37 8.60
N ILE A 8 -25.81 -0.71 7.45
CA ILE A 8 -25.08 -1.29 6.31
C ILE A 8 -23.60 -1.52 6.66
N GLU A 9 -22.99 -0.58 7.39
CA GLU A 9 -21.59 -0.67 7.85
C GLU A 9 -21.39 -1.84 8.85
N GLU A 10 -22.31 -1.98 9.81
CA GLU A 10 -22.29 -3.06 10.80
C GLU A 10 -22.52 -4.43 10.18
N GLU A 11 -23.46 -4.55 9.23
CA GLU A 11 -23.72 -5.80 8.53
C GLU A 11 -22.51 -6.22 7.67
N ARG A 12 -21.85 -5.25 7.02
CA ARG A 12 -20.58 -5.48 6.31
C ARG A 12 -19.47 -5.93 7.25
N LYS A 13 -19.39 -5.35 8.45
CA LYS A 13 -18.39 -5.72 9.46
C LYS A 13 -18.60 -7.15 9.95
N ARG A 14 -19.85 -7.53 10.22
CA ARG A 14 -20.22 -8.90 10.63
C ARG A 14 -19.84 -9.93 9.55
N LYS A 15 -20.22 -9.68 8.29
CA LYS A 15 -19.87 -10.56 7.16
C LYS A 15 -18.35 -10.75 7.00
N ARG A 16 -17.54 -9.70 7.24
CA ARG A 16 -16.07 -9.82 7.21
C ARG A 16 -15.52 -10.65 8.35
N GLU A 17 -16.06 -10.50 9.55
CA GLU A 17 -15.63 -11.28 10.71
C GLU A 17 -15.96 -12.77 10.57
N GLU A 18 -17.06 -13.10 9.88
CA GLU A 18 -17.41 -14.46 9.49
C GLU A 18 -16.43 -15.01 8.45
N VAL A 19 -16.20 -14.29 7.34
CA VAL A 19 -15.21 -14.69 6.31
C VAL A 19 -13.81 -14.85 6.90
N LYS A 20 -13.41 -14.00 7.86
CA LYS A 20 -12.11 -14.10 8.53
C LYS A 20 -12.02 -15.34 9.42
N ARG A 21 -13.10 -15.72 10.11
CA ARG A 21 -13.17 -16.96 10.89
C ARG A 21 -13.10 -18.17 9.97
N ASP A 22 -13.89 -18.18 8.91
CA ASP A 22 -13.94 -19.28 7.94
C ASP A 22 -12.59 -19.47 7.23
N PHE A 23 -11.95 -18.38 6.82
CA PHE A 23 -10.61 -18.40 6.22
C PHE A 23 -9.53 -18.92 7.19
N SER A 24 -9.60 -18.53 8.46
CA SER A 24 -8.68 -19.03 9.49
C SER A 24 -8.85 -20.52 9.71
N LEU A 25 -10.08 -21.03 9.62
CA LEU A 25 -10.40 -22.45 9.80
C LEU A 25 -9.97 -23.27 8.57
N LEU A 26 -10.20 -22.75 7.36
CA LEU A 26 -9.76 -23.32 6.08
C LEU A 26 -8.23 -23.38 5.94
N CYS A 27 -7.48 -22.43 6.53
CA CYS A 27 -6.02 -22.49 6.58
C CYS A 27 -5.48 -23.53 7.57
N CYS A 28 -6.24 -23.84 8.63
CA CYS A 28 -5.84 -24.78 9.68
C CYS A 28 -6.13 -26.24 9.28
N SER A 29 -7.18 -26.46 8.46
CA SER A 29 -7.48 -27.77 7.89
C SER A 29 -6.49 -28.10 6.77
N LYS A 30 -5.39 -28.75 7.13
CA LYS A 30 -4.45 -29.36 6.18
C LYS A 30 -5.06 -30.65 5.63
N GLU A 31 -6.00 -30.55 4.70
CA GLU A 31 -6.45 -31.73 3.96
C GLU A 31 -5.57 -32.01 2.75
N GLN A 32 -5.13 -33.25 2.67
CA GLN A 32 -4.33 -33.82 1.57
C GLN A 32 -5.19 -33.85 0.30
N PHE A 33 -4.82 -33.01 -0.68
CA PHE A 33 -5.52 -32.94 -1.96
C PHE A 33 -5.38 -34.26 -2.73
N LYS A 34 -6.52 -34.88 -3.07
CA LYS A 34 -6.58 -36.15 -3.83
C LYS A 34 -6.64 -35.94 -5.35
N SER A 35 -7.05 -34.76 -5.83
CA SER A 35 -7.10 -34.40 -7.25
C SER A 35 -6.55 -33.00 -7.50
N LEU A 36 -5.99 -32.79 -8.70
CA LEU A 36 -5.43 -31.49 -9.13
C LEU A 36 -6.51 -30.39 -9.17
N GLU A 37 -7.72 -30.75 -9.59
CA GLU A 37 -8.86 -29.85 -9.72
C GLU A 37 -9.31 -29.29 -8.35
N ALA A 38 -9.27 -30.12 -7.30
CA ALA A 38 -9.58 -29.67 -5.93
C ALA A 38 -8.54 -28.68 -5.38
N LEU A 39 -7.28 -28.79 -5.83
CA LEU A 39 -6.20 -27.89 -5.43
C LEU A 39 -6.33 -26.52 -6.11
N VAL A 40 -6.74 -26.49 -7.39
CA VAL A 40 -7.00 -25.25 -8.13
C VAL A 40 -8.19 -24.50 -7.50
N ASN A 41 -9.31 -25.17 -7.26
CA ASN A 41 -10.49 -24.54 -6.66
C ASN A 41 -10.21 -23.97 -5.27
N ASN A 42 -9.43 -24.66 -4.44
CA ASN A 42 -9.02 -24.15 -3.13
C ASN A 42 -8.09 -22.92 -3.22
N ALA A 43 -7.25 -22.84 -4.26
CA ALA A 43 -6.40 -21.67 -4.47
C ALA A 43 -7.25 -20.44 -4.84
N ASP A 44 -8.23 -20.61 -5.72
CA ASP A 44 -9.14 -19.55 -6.15
C ASP A 44 -10.04 -19.06 -5.00
N GLU A 45 -10.58 -19.98 -4.19
CA GLU A 45 -11.39 -19.63 -3.00
C GLU A 45 -10.57 -18.84 -1.96
N ARG A 46 -9.30 -19.23 -1.76
CA ARG A 46 -8.40 -18.52 -0.85
C ARG A 46 -8.03 -17.13 -1.37
N ASP A 47 -7.84 -16.97 -2.68
CA ASP A 47 -7.56 -15.65 -3.28
C ASP A 47 -8.77 -14.71 -3.21
N ALA A 48 -9.97 -15.25 -3.43
CA ALA A 48 -11.23 -14.53 -3.27
C ALA A 48 -11.45 -14.07 -1.81
N ALA A 49 -11.21 -14.95 -0.82
CA ALA A 49 -11.32 -14.57 0.58
C ALA A 49 -10.26 -13.52 0.98
N TYR A 50 -9.03 -13.64 0.47
CA TYR A 50 -7.94 -12.71 0.76
C TYR A 50 -8.19 -11.29 0.21
N SER A 51 -8.72 -11.20 -1.02
CA SER A 51 -9.10 -9.91 -1.64
C SER A 51 -10.20 -9.19 -0.85
N ILE A 52 -11.26 -9.88 -0.43
CA ILE A 52 -12.36 -9.30 0.36
C ILE A 52 -11.89 -8.71 1.70
N ILE A 53 -10.95 -9.39 2.37
CA ILE A 53 -10.41 -8.94 3.65
C ILE A 53 -9.54 -7.69 3.46
N HIS A 54 -8.71 -7.64 2.42
CA HIS A 54 -7.75 -6.55 2.19
C HIS A 54 -8.28 -5.37 1.38
N GLU A 55 -9.39 -5.50 0.64
CA GLU A 55 -10.02 -4.44 -0.15
C GLU A 55 -10.42 -3.18 0.65
N ASN A 56 -10.51 -3.25 1.98
CA ASN A 56 -10.92 -2.10 2.80
C ASN A 56 -9.76 -1.41 3.53
N GLU A 57 -8.62 -2.08 3.67
CA GLU A 57 -7.38 -1.48 4.19
C GLU A 57 -6.63 -0.67 3.12
N THR A 58 -7.08 -0.74 1.87
CA THR A 58 -6.41 -0.14 0.72
C THR A 58 -7.17 1.02 0.07
N LYS A 59 -8.40 1.31 0.49
CA LYS A 59 -9.28 2.34 -0.12
C LYS A 59 -8.74 3.77 -0.06
N GLU A 60 -7.81 4.08 0.83
CA GLU A 60 -7.25 5.44 0.89
C GLU A 60 -6.09 5.70 -0.10
N GLY A 61 -5.58 4.66 -0.78
CA GLY A 61 -4.44 4.78 -1.71
C GLY A 61 -4.65 4.23 -3.13
N GLU A 62 -5.66 3.39 -3.36
CA GLU A 62 -5.76 2.56 -4.59
C GLU A 62 -6.60 3.12 -5.74
N GLU A 63 -7.35 4.21 -5.54
CA GLU A 63 -8.25 4.76 -6.58
C GLU A 63 -7.52 5.22 -7.87
N LYS A 64 -6.18 5.36 -7.85
CA LYS A 64 -5.40 5.79 -9.02
C LYS A 64 -4.84 4.66 -9.90
N TYR A 65 -4.96 3.40 -9.52
CA TYR A 65 -4.21 2.31 -10.17
C TYR A 65 -5.06 1.17 -10.75
N LYS A 66 -6.39 1.31 -10.77
CA LYS A 66 -7.34 0.26 -11.23
C LYS A 66 -7.35 -0.03 -12.75
N ASN A 67 -6.50 0.60 -13.55
CA ASN A 67 -6.60 0.56 -15.03
C ASN A 67 -5.27 0.20 -15.73
N ILE A 68 -4.50 -0.82 -15.30
CA ILE A 68 -3.33 -1.26 -16.10
C ILE A 68 -3.16 -2.79 -16.04
N THR A 69 -3.58 -3.48 -17.11
CA THR A 69 -3.52 -4.95 -17.33
C THR A 69 -2.19 -5.64 -16.98
N ASP A 70 -2.30 -6.92 -16.53
CA ASP A 70 -1.31 -7.99 -16.25
C ASP A 70 -0.09 -7.68 -15.36
N LYS A 71 0.40 -6.43 -15.31
CA LYS A 71 1.39 -5.97 -14.33
C LYS A 71 0.80 -5.84 -12.92
N GLU A 72 -0.53 -5.96 -12.76
CA GLU A 72 -1.23 -5.71 -11.50
C GLU A 72 -0.89 -6.68 -10.38
N GLN A 73 -0.67 -7.97 -10.65
CA GLN A 73 -0.30 -8.91 -9.58
C GLN A 73 1.02 -8.50 -8.93
N SER A 74 2.00 -8.12 -9.74
CA SER A 74 3.29 -7.64 -9.25
C SER A 74 3.16 -6.33 -8.47
N LEU A 75 2.39 -5.36 -8.98
CA LEU A 75 2.18 -4.07 -8.32
C LEU A 75 1.44 -4.21 -6.97
N LYS A 76 0.41 -5.06 -6.92
CA LYS A 76 -0.30 -5.37 -5.66
C LYS A 76 0.65 -6.01 -4.65
N GLN A 77 1.51 -6.93 -5.09
CA GLN A 77 2.52 -7.56 -4.24
C GLN A 77 3.57 -6.55 -3.73
N TYR A 78 4.09 -5.69 -4.61
CA TYR A 78 5.02 -4.63 -4.22
C TYR A 78 4.39 -3.65 -3.23
N PHE A 79 3.11 -3.29 -3.41
CA PHE A 79 2.42 -2.39 -2.51
C PHE A 79 2.17 -3.03 -1.13
N LYS A 80 1.86 -4.33 -1.10
CA LYS A 80 1.75 -5.10 0.15
C LYS A 80 3.07 -5.14 0.91
N GLU A 81 4.18 -5.35 0.22
CA GLU A 81 5.51 -5.34 0.83
C GLU A 81 5.92 -3.94 1.30
N PHE A 82 5.64 -2.92 0.50
CA PHE A 82 5.81 -1.52 0.87
C PHE A 82 5.07 -1.17 2.16
N LYS A 83 3.79 -1.58 2.30
CA LYS A 83 3.02 -1.35 3.53
C LYS A 83 3.69 -1.96 4.77
N LYS A 84 4.14 -3.22 4.67
CA LYS A 84 4.85 -3.89 5.78
C LYS A 84 6.12 -3.14 6.18
N VAL A 85 6.90 -2.68 5.20
CA VAL A 85 8.12 -1.90 5.45
C VAL A 85 7.78 -0.57 6.12
N VAL A 86 6.76 0.13 5.62
CA VAL A 86 6.32 1.41 6.19
C VAL A 86 5.81 1.24 7.61
N GLU A 87 5.02 0.21 7.92
CA GLU A 87 4.51 -0.07 9.26
C GLU A 87 5.64 -0.32 10.26
N ASN A 88 6.64 -1.11 9.89
CA ASN A 88 7.78 -1.42 10.76
C ASN A 88 8.80 -0.28 10.88
N ALA A 89 8.86 0.64 9.91
CA ALA A 89 9.83 1.72 9.90
C ALA A 89 9.44 2.87 10.84
N ASN A 90 10.43 3.42 11.55
CA ASN A 90 10.29 4.70 12.28
C ASN A 90 10.62 5.92 11.39
N VAL A 91 11.48 5.72 10.39
CA VAL A 91 11.94 6.76 9.46
C VAL A 91 11.83 6.23 8.03
N VAL A 92 11.22 7.03 7.15
CA VAL A 92 11.08 6.73 5.72
C VAL A 92 11.88 7.73 4.91
N LEU A 93 12.72 7.24 4.01
CA LEU A 93 13.59 8.03 3.15
C LEU A 93 13.08 8.01 1.72
N LYS A 94 12.76 9.19 1.16
CA LYS A 94 12.39 9.33 -0.25
C LYS A 94 13.62 9.78 -1.05
N VAL A 95 14.14 8.88 -1.86
CA VAL A 95 15.27 9.17 -2.74
C VAL A 95 14.75 9.77 -4.04
N VAL A 96 15.32 10.90 -4.44
CA VAL A 96 14.93 11.69 -5.61
C VAL A 96 16.18 12.05 -6.40
N ASP A 97 16.14 11.99 -7.73
CA ASP A 97 17.26 12.40 -8.58
C ASP A 97 17.40 13.94 -8.62
N ALA A 98 18.61 14.46 -8.46
CA ALA A 98 18.88 15.90 -8.46
C ALA A 98 18.66 16.56 -9.84
N GLY A 99 18.78 15.80 -10.93
CA GLY A 99 18.55 16.29 -12.28
C GLY A 99 17.08 16.60 -12.58
N ASP A 100 16.17 15.78 -12.05
CA ASP A 100 14.73 16.01 -12.13
C ASP A 100 14.02 15.59 -10.81
N PRO A 101 14.03 16.48 -9.82
CA PRO A 101 13.44 16.18 -8.53
C PRO A 101 11.91 16.33 -8.48
N LEU A 102 11.30 16.79 -9.58
CA LEU A 102 9.85 16.93 -9.73
C LEU A 102 9.24 15.70 -10.40
N GLY A 103 9.85 15.21 -11.48
CA GLY A 103 9.38 14.03 -12.21
C GLY A 103 9.49 12.74 -11.40
N ASN A 104 10.51 12.63 -10.55
CA ASN A 104 10.69 11.47 -9.66
C ASN A 104 9.88 11.57 -8.36
N ARG A 105 8.82 12.39 -8.32
CA ARG A 105 7.96 12.49 -7.14
C ARG A 105 6.93 11.37 -7.07
N CYS A 106 7.09 10.52 -6.07
CA CYS A 106 6.03 9.62 -5.61
C CYS A 106 5.07 10.33 -4.62
N SER A 107 3.81 9.90 -4.60
CA SER A 107 2.78 10.33 -3.64
C SER A 107 3.18 9.97 -2.22
N GLU A 108 3.29 10.97 -1.34
CA GLU A 108 3.63 10.78 0.08
C GLU A 108 2.42 10.36 0.92
N ARG A 109 1.22 10.35 0.33
CA ARG A 109 -0.05 10.15 1.05
C ARG A 109 -0.08 8.81 1.78
N ALA A 110 0.41 7.74 1.17
CA ALA A 110 0.43 6.42 1.78
C ALA A 110 1.31 6.34 3.04
N VAL A 111 2.40 7.11 3.09
CA VAL A 111 3.30 7.17 4.25
C VAL A 111 2.71 8.07 5.36
N ARG A 112 2.02 9.15 4.97
CA ARG A 112 1.40 10.10 5.93
C ARG A 112 0.13 9.57 6.60
N VAL A 113 -0.61 8.70 5.90
CA VAL A 113 -1.81 8.02 6.44
C VAL A 113 -1.40 6.86 7.36
N ALA A 114 -0.17 6.37 7.26
CA ALA A 114 0.30 5.26 8.08
C ALA A 114 0.24 5.63 9.58
N PRO A 115 -0.19 4.71 10.44
CA PRO A 115 -0.32 4.98 11.87
C PRO A 115 1.06 5.22 12.51
N GLY A 116 1.11 6.22 13.39
CA GLY A 116 2.31 6.60 14.14
C GLY A 116 3.02 7.83 13.57
N ASN A 117 3.71 8.58 14.44
CA ASN A 117 4.46 9.78 14.04
C ASN A 117 5.78 9.40 13.38
N LYS A 118 5.71 8.90 12.14
CA LYS A 118 6.86 8.46 11.36
C LYS A 118 7.59 9.68 10.78
N ARG A 119 8.92 9.69 10.88
CA ARG A 119 9.73 10.77 10.30
C ARG A 119 9.91 10.53 8.81
N PHE A 120 9.74 11.58 8.01
CA PHE A 120 9.92 11.53 6.57
C PHE A 120 11.09 12.44 6.17
N ALA A 121 12.06 11.92 5.43
CA ALA A 121 13.17 12.71 4.91
C ALA A 121 13.38 12.47 3.41
N LEU A 122 13.74 13.53 2.70
CA LEU A 122 13.99 13.49 1.26
C LEU A 122 15.50 13.55 1.01
N ILE A 123 16.01 12.64 0.18
CA ILE A 123 17.41 12.55 -0.20
C ILE A 123 17.52 12.86 -1.69
N LEU A 124 18.38 13.82 -2.05
CA LEU A 124 18.74 14.11 -3.43
C LEU A 124 19.95 13.26 -3.83
N ASN A 125 19.74 12.32 -4.75
CA ASN A 125 20.77 11.46 -5.33
C ASN A 125 21.29 12.05 -6.65
N LYS A 126 22.49 11.64 -7.08
CA LYS A 126 23.17 12.09 -8.32
C LYS A 126 23.46 13.60 -8.38
N ALA A 127 23.87 14.17 -7.24
CA ALA A 127 24.21 15.58 -7.13
C ALA A 127 25.42 15.99 -8.00
N ASP A 128 26.23 15.02 -8.44
CA ASP A 128 27.36 15.19 -9.35
C ASP A 128 26.92 15.65 -10.75
N LEU A 129 25.72 15.29 -11.20
CA LEU A 129 25.22 15.61 -12.53
C LEU A 129 24.66 17.04 -12.64
N VAL A 130 24.62 17.80 -11.56
CA VAL A 130 23.95 19.09 -11.48
C VAL A 130 24.89 20.17 -10.96
N LEU A 131 24.86 21.35 -11.58
CA LEU A 131 25.63 22.51 -11.12
C LEU A 131 25.28 22.86 -9.66
N LYS A 132 26.31 23.24 -8.88
CA LYS A 132 26.17 23.57 -7.45
C LYS A 132 25.09 24.62 -7.16
N GLU A 133 24.92 25.59 -8.06
CA GLU A 133 23.88 26.63 -7.94
C GLU A 133 22.46 26.04 -8.04
N ASN A 134 22.24 25.13 -9.00
CA ASN A 134 20.95 24.48 -9.19
C ASN A 134 20.66 23.52 -8.03
N LEU A 135 21.67 22.77 -7.57
CA LEU A 135 21.55 21.92 -6.39
C LEU A 135 21.16 22.75 -5.14
N SER A 136 21.74 23.94 -4.97
CA SER A 136 21.40 24.84 -3.86
C SER A 136 19.95 25.32 -3.94
N LYS A 137 19.45 25.63 -5.14
CA LYS A 137 18.03 25.96 -5.37
C LYS A 137 17.13 24.77 -5.03
N TRP A 138 17.51 23.57 -5.45
CA TRP A 138 16.76 22.35 -5.13
C TRP A 138 16.71 22.07 -3.64
N LEU A 139 17.83 22.17 -2.92
CA LEU A 139 17.87 22.01 -1.46
C LEU A 139 16.98 23.01 -0.73
N LYS A 140 17.01 24.29 -1.13
CA LYS A 140 16.13 25.32 -0.54
C LYS A 140 14.65 24.99 -0.77
N TRP A 141 14.32 24.52 -1.96
CA TRP A 141 12.95 24.20 -2.33
C TRP A 141 12.43 22.92 -1.66
N THR A 142 13.25 21.86 -1.61
CA THR A 142 12.88 20.59 -0.96
C THR A 142 12.81 20.72 0.56
N ALA A 143 13.70 21.50 1.17
CA ALA A 143 13.64 21.81 2.60
C ALA A 143 12.31 22.49 2.95
N ARG A 144 11.88 23.50 2.18
CA ARG A 144 10.58 24.16 2.41
C ARG A 144 9.40 23.20 2.29
N SER A 145 9.46 22.27 1.34
CA SER A 145 8.39 21.28 1.11
C SER A 145 8.32 20.19 2.18
N SER A 146 9.45 19.85 2.81
CA SER A 146 9.52 18.78 3.82
C SER A 146 9.01 19.21 5.20
N TYR A 147 9.02 20.51 5.51
CA TYR A 147 8.57 21.08 6.80
C TYR A 147 7.21 21.78 6.72
N GLY A 148 6.46 21.59 5.63
CA GLY A 148 5.10 22.11 5.51
C GLY A 148 4.13 21.35 6.43
N VAL A 149 3.87 21.95 7.59
CA VAL A 149 2.58 21.88 8.31
C VAL A 149 1.54 22.65 7.49
#